data_AF-A0A3C1LZX7-F1
#
_entry.id   AF-A0A3C1LZX7-F1
#
_cell.length_a   1.000
_cell.length_b   1.000
_cell.length_c   1.000
_cell.angle_alpha   90.00
_cell.angle_beta   90.00
_cell.angle_gamma   90.00
#
_symmetry.space_group_name_H-M   'P 1'
#
loop_
_entity.id
_entity.type
_entity.pdbx_description
1 polymer ?
#
loop_
_entity_poly.entity_id
_entity_poly.type
_entity_poly.pdbx_seq_one_letter_code
_entity_poly.pdbx_strand_id
1 'polypeptide(L)' 'MVKINDNYRQLKAGYLFPEIARRVKAFAAANPTADIIRLGIGDV' A
#
# COMPACT_ATOMS: atom_id res chain seq x y z
N MET A 1 17.73 -22.90 15.63
CA MET A 1 16.47 -22.13 15.52
C MET A 1 16.74 -20.92 14.64
N VAL A 2 15.97 -20.77 13.56
CA VAL A 2 16.01 -19.55 12.74
C VAL A 2 15.43 -18.41 13.58
N LYS A 3 16.21 -17.33 13.76
CA LYS A 3 15.77 -16.13 14.48
C LYS A 3 15.26 -15.12 13.47
N ILE A 4 14.10 -14.55 13.74
CA ILE A 4 13.56 -13.44 12.94
C ILE A 4 14.42 -12.19 13.24
N ASN A 5 14.64 -11.38 12.21
CA ASN A 5 15.35 -10.10 12.37
C ASN A 5 14.46 -9.09 13.11
N ASP A 6 14.84 -8.78 14.36
CA ASP A 6 14.09 -7.87 15.24
C ASP A 6 13.98 -6.43 14.70
N ASN A 7 14.85 -6.02 13.76
CA ASN A 7 14.76 -4.72 13.11
C ASN A 7 13.44 -4.52 12.35
N TYR A 8 12.80 -5.60 11.87
CA TYR A 8 11.48 -5.50 11.23
C TYR A 8 10.40 -4.99 12.19
N ARG A 9 10.54 -5.22 13.50
CA ARG A 9 9.59 -4.74 14.51
C ARG A 9 9.74 -3.25 14.81
N GLN A 10 10.86 -2.63 14.42
CA GLN A 10 11.11 -1.21 14.61
C GLN A 10 10.49 -0.35 13.50
N LEU A 11 10.03 -0.97 12.41
CA LEU A 11 9.35 -0.28 11.32
C LEU A 11 8.01 0.27 11.82
N LYS A 12 7.87 1.60 11.83
CA LYS A 12 6.68 2.31 12.34
C LYS A 12 5.42 2.05 11.51
N ALA A 13 5.58 1.68 10.25
CA ALA A 13 4.50 1.38 9.33
C ALA A 13 4.97 0.39 8.27
N GLY A 14 4.02 -0.19 7.54
CA GLY A 14 4.32 -0.94 6.33
C GLY A 14 4.92 -0.05 5.23
N TYR A 15 5.31 -0.68 4.13
CA TYR A 15 5.84 0.04 2.97
C TYR A 15 4.80 1.01 2.41
N LEU A 16 5.25 2.23 2.10
CA LEU A 16 4.42 3.35 1.66
C LEU A 16 3.54 2.98 0.44
N PHE A 17 4.13 2.30 -0.53
CA PHE A 17 3.49 1.99 -1.80
C PHE A 17 2.42 0.89 -1.73
N PRO A 18 2.67 -0.26 -1.06
CA PRO A 18 1.62 -1.21 -0.73
C PRO A 18 0.45 -0.58 0.04
N GLU A 19 0.72 0.35 0.96
CA GLU A 19 -0.32 1.05 1.71
C GLU A 19 -1.15 1.99 0.82
N ILE A 20 -0.52 2.70 -0.12
CA ILE A 20 -1.23 3.50 -1.14
C ILE A 20 -2.12 2.59 -2.01
N ALA A 21 -1.59 1.47 -2.50
CA ALA A 21 -2.36 0.51 -3.30
C ALA A 21 -3.56 -0.04 -2.54
N ARG A 22 -3.40 -0.38 -1.25
CA ARG A 22 -4.48 -0.83 -0.38
C ARG A 22 -5.58 0.21 -0.25
N ARG A 23 -5.23 1.49 -0.07
CA ARG A 23 -6.19 2.60 0.03
C ARG A 23 -6.93 2.86 -1.28
N VAL A 24 -6.21 2.88 -2.41
CA VAL A 24 -6.81 3.04 -3.74
C VAL A 24 -7.80 1.91 -4.03
N LYS A 25 -7.45 0.66 -3.70
CA LYS A 25 -8.36 -0.49 -3.86
C LYS A 25 -9.62 -0.34 -3.00
N ALA A 26 -9.48 0.05 -1.74
CA ALA A 26 -10.62 0.26 -0.86
C ALA A 26 -11.53 1.39 -1.38
N PHE A 27 -10.94 2.49 -1.86
CA PHE A 27 -11.67 3.61 -2.44
C PHE A 27 -12.41 3.22 -3.73
N ALA A 28 -11.75 2.48 -4.63
CA ALA A 28 -12.35 1.99 -5.87
C ALA A 28 -13.53 1.03 -5.61
N ALA A 29 -13.40 0.14 -4.63
CA ALA A 29 -14.49 -0.76 -4.24
C ALA A 29 -15.69 0.01 -3.65
N ALA A 30 -15.44 1.07 -2.89
CA ALA A 30 -16.49 1.92 -2.32
C ALA A 30 -17.11 2.88 -3.35
N ASN A 31 -16.40 3.22 -4.43
CA ASN A 31 -16.84 4.18 -5.46
C ASN A 31 -16.68 3.58 -6.87
N PRO A 32 -17.55 2.65 -7.29
CA PRO A 32 -17.42 1.95 -8.57
C PRO A 32 -17.51 2.87 -9.80
N THR A 33 -18.10 4.05 -9.66
CA THR A 33 -18.29 5.03 -10.73
C THR A 33 -17.24 6.15 -10.73
N ALA A 34 -16.31 6.14 -9.77
CA ALA A 34 -15.26 7.15 -9.71
C ALA A 34 -14.15 6.81 -10.70
N ASP A 35 -13.84 7.77 -11.58
CA ASP A 35 -12.69 7.66 -12.48
C ASP A 35 -11.41 8.03 -11.74
N ILE A 36 -10.57 7.03 -11.44
CA ILE A 36 -9.37 7.19 -10.61
C ILE A 36 -8.15 7.41 -11.50
N ILE A 37 -7.66 8.65 -11.55
CA ILE A 37 -6.39 9.00 -12.21
C ILE A 37 -5.22 8.68 -11.28
N ARG A 38 -4.32 7.78 -11.70
CA ARG A 38 -3.14 7.36 -10.92
C ARG A 38 -1.91 8.21 -11.29
N LEU A 39 -1.53 9.13 -10.40
CA LEU A 39 -0.32 9.97 -10.51
C LEU A 39 0.75 9.61 -9.46
N GLY A 40 0.71 8.36 -8.97
CA GLY A 40 1.57 7.89 -7.88
C GLY A 40 2.86 7.24 -8.38
N ILE A 41 3.04 5.95 -8.10
CA ILE A 41 4.08 5.14 -8.76
C ILE A 41 3.72 5.09 -10.23
N GLY A 42 4.67 5.45 -11.11
CA GLY A 42 4.48 5.37 -12.56
C GLY A 42 3.91 4.02 -12.95
N ASP A 43 2.80 4.05 -13.67
CA ASP A 43 2.15 2.89 -14.29
C ASP A 43 2.72 2.78 -15.71
N VAL A 44 3.88 2.11 -15.82
CA VAL A 44 4.41 1.55 -17.07
C VAL A 44 4.91 0.15 -16.79
#